data_AF-A0A096AC83-F1
#
_entry.id   AF-A0A096AC83-F1
#
_cell.length_a   1.000
_cell.length_b   1.000
_cell.length_c   1.000
_cell.angle_alpha   90.00
_cell.angle_beta   90.00
_cell.angle_gamma   90.00
#
_symmetry.space_group_name_H-M   'P 1'
#
loop_
_entity.id
_entity.type
_entity.pdbx_description
1 polymer ?
#
loop_
_entity_poly.entity_id
_entity_poly.type
_entity_poly.pdbx_seq_one_letter_code
_entity_poly.pdbx_strand_id
1 'polypeptide(L)'
;MKIKTLISTLIIASASTSMTSCSTSESAFNDLQNFSTQIETRGQYYDAHDWKKAVKKFGKIRKNISKHEYTVAERTRIGKLEGKVVKDMAKGMKDGVTNHILGIASEIQGIMDELGFGK
;
A
#
# COMPACT_ATOMS: atom_id res chain seq x y z
N MET A 1 -62.89 -19.53 12.83
CA MET A 1 -62.54 -18.95 11.52
C MET A 1 -62.37 -17.44 11.68
N LYS A 2 -61.14 -16.92 11.58
CA LYS A 2 -60.80 -15.54 11.21
C LYS A 2 -59.29 -15.49 10.90
N ILE A 3 -58.98 -14.77 9.84
CA ILE A 3 -57.84 -14.95 8.94
C ILE A 3 -56.70 -13.99 9.30
N LYS A 4 -55.47 -14.51 9.17
CA LYS A 4 -54.17 -13.89 8.84
C LYS A 4 -53.93 -12.42 9.23
N THR A 5 -52.81 -12.20 9.93
CA THR A 5 -51.84 -11.17 9.53
C THR A 5 -50.43 -11.68 9.76
N LEU A 6 -49.68 -11.87 8.66
CA LEU A 6 -48.25 -12.07 8.63
C LEU A 6 -47.58 -10.70 8.86
N ILE A 7 -46.71 -10.56 9.85
CA ILE A 7 -45.74 -9.46 9.88
C ILE A 7 -44.37 -10.04 10.19
N SER A 8 -43.60 -10.12 9.11
CA SER A 8 -42.17 -10.30 9.05
C SER A 8 -41.48 -9.12 9.73
N THR A 9 -40.61 -9.37 10.71
CA THR A 9 -39.64 -8.36 11.14
C THR A 9 -38.29 -9.00 11.42
N LEU A 10 -37.47 -8.90 10.38
CA LEU A 10 -36.01 -8.96 10.35
C LEU A 10 -35.39 -8.18 11.52
N ILE A 11 -34.61 -8.86 12.36
CA ILE A 11 -33.63 -8.21 13.24
C ILE A 11 -32.25 -8.68 12.77
N ILE A 12 -31.64 -7.88 11.88
CA ILE A 12 -30.20 -7.94 11.64
C ILE A 12 -29.56 -7.31 12.88
N ALA A 13 -28.98 -8.15 13.73
CA ALA A 13 -28.17 -7.70 14.85
C ALA A 13 -26.81 -8.41 14.81
N SER A 14 -25.86 -7.77 14.15
CA SER A 14 -24.47 -7.80 14.59
C SER A 14 -23.84 -6.47 14.20
N ALA A 15 -24.01 -5.48 15.08
CA ALA A 15 -23.16 -4.30 15.10
C ALA A 15 -21.72 -4.79 15.29
N SER A 16 -20.91 -4.72 14.24
CA SER A 16 -19.47 -4.71 14.37
C SER A 16 -19.05 -3.25 14.39
N THR A 17 -18.81 -2.75 15.59
CA THR A 17 -18.36 -1.39 15.89
C THR A 17 -16.93 -1.21 15.37
N SER A 18 -16.76 -1.04 14.06
CA SER A 18 -15.46 -0.71 13.45
C SER A 18 -15.20 0.80 13.54
N MET A 19 -15.12 1.33 14.77
CA MET A 19 -14.80 2.75 15.00
C MET A 19 -13.71 2.92 16.06
N THR A 20 -12.60 2.19 15.94
CA THR A 20 -11.35 2.53 16.65
C THR A 20 -10.07 2.31 15.83
N SER A 21 -10.11 1.58 14.71
CA SER A 21 -8.90 1.35 13.88
C SER A 21 -8.66 2.41 12.80
N CYS A 22 -9.61 3.32 12.53
CA CYS A 22 -9.51 4.27 11.42
C CYS A 22 -8.28 5.18 11.53
N SER A 23 -7.96 5.76 12.69
CA SER A 23 -6.90 6.79 12.73
C SER A 23 -5.50 6.25 12.40
N THR A 24 -5.20 4.99 12.75
CA THR A 24 -3.85 4.42 12.59
C THR A 24 -3.68 3.68 11.27
N SER A 25 -4.69 2.91 10.82
CA SER A 25 -4.65 2.24 9.52
C SER A 25 -4.76 3.24 8.36
N GLU A 26 -5.54 4.31 8.53
CA GLU A 26 -5.65 5.42 7.58
C GLU A 26 -4.35 6.23 7.53
N SER A 27 -3.67 6.44 8.67
CA SER A 27 -2.35 7.06 8.68
C SER A 27 -1.33 6.25 7.87
N ALA A 28 -1.28 4.93 8.04
CA ALA A 28 -0.34 4.08 7.29
C ALA A 28 -0.64 4.06 5.78
N PHE A 29 -1.93 4.10 5.41
CA PHE A 29 -2.34 4.23 4.00
C PHE A 29 -2.02 5.62 3.44
N ASN A 30 -2.23 6.69 4.21
CA ASN A 30 -1.88 8.05 3.84
C ASN A 30 -0.36 8.21 3.63
N ASP A 31 0.46 7.58 4.47
CA ASP A 31 1.91 7.56 4.29
C ASP A 31 2.30 6.94 2.94
N LEU A 32 1.63 5.86 2.53
CA LEU A 32 1.85 5.24 1.22
C LEU A 32 1.42 6.16 0.07
N GLN A 33 0.27 6.84 0.18
CA GLN A 33 -0.20 7.82 -0.82
C GLN A 33 0.77 8.99 -0.96
N ASN A 34 1.15 9.61 0.16
CA ASN A 34 2.10 10.71 0.18
C ASN A 34 3.45 10.29 -0.40
N PHE A 35 3.87 9.07 -0.11
CA PHE A 35 5.11 8.54 -0.65
C PHE A 35 5.02 8.30 -2.16
N SER A 36 3.93 7.76 -2.68
CA SER A 36 3.68 7.65 -4.13
C SER A 36 3.78 9.02 -4.82
N THR A 37 3.12 10.04 -4.27
CA THR A 37 3.18 11.41 -4.80
C THR A 37 4.60 11.97 -4.75
N GLN A 38 5.35 11.71 -3.68
CA GLN A 38 6.75 12.12 -3.56
C GLN A 38 7.63 11.50 -4.65
N ILE A 39 7.49 10.20 -4.91
CA ILE A 39 8.28 9.52 -5.95
C ILE A 39 7.92 10.06 -7.34
N GLU A 40 6.63 10.25 -7.62
CA GLU A 40 6.16 10.79 -8.90
C GLU A 40 6.66 12.21 -9.17
N THR A 41 6.64 13.08 -8.16
CA THR A 41 6.95 14.51 -8.33
C THR A 41 8.45 14.82 -8.20
N ARG A 42 9.18 14.06 -7.38
CA ARG A 42 10.58 14.36 -7.05
C ARG A 42 11.56 13.29 -7.53
N GLY A 43 11.10 12.11 -7.91
CA GLY A 43 11.96 10.98 -8.27
C GLY A 43 12.92 11.29 -9.42
N GLN A 44 12.53 12.15 -10.36
CA GLN A 44 13.42 12.58 -11.46
C GLN A 44 14.69 13.32 -11.00
N TYR A 45 14.72 13.82 -9.76
CA TYR A 45 15.87 14.54 -9.20
C TYR A 45 16.68 13.69 -8.21
N TYR A 46 16.30 12.42 -8.00
CA TYR A 46 16.94 11.57 -7.00
C TYR A 46 18.27 11.04 -7.53
N ASP A 47 19.30 11.17 -6.69
CA ASP A 47 20.55 10.44 -6.87
C ASP A 47 20.46 9.03 -6.27
N ALA A 48 21.54 8.24 -6.38
CA ALA A 48 21.59 6.89 -5.84
C ALA A 48 21.35 6.83 -4.31
N HIS A 49 21.76 7.85 -3.55
CA HIS A 49 21.57 7.89 -2.11
C HIS A 49 20.12 8.21 -1.73
N ASP A 50 19.47 9.11 -2.47
CA ASP A 50 18.04 9.40 -2.31
C ASP A 50 17.18 8.17 -2.66
N TRP A 51 17.53 7.47 -3.73
CA TRP A 51 16.91 6.21 -4.10
C TRP A 51 17.04 5.13 -3.01
N LYS A 52 18.22 5.00 -2.41
CA LYS A 52 18.43 4.10 -1.26
C LYS A 52 17.57 4.48 -0.06
N LYS A 53 17.42 5.77 0.24
CA LYS A 53 16.52 6.25 1.30
C LYS A 53 15.06 5.97 0.96
N ALA A 54 14.68 6.15 -0.29
CA ALA A 54 13.32 5.91 -0.77
C ALA A 54 12.91 4.45 -0.60
N VAL A 55 13.76 3.49 -1.00
CA VAL A 55 13.49 2.04 -0.82
C VAL A 55 13.34 1.69 0.67
N LYS A 56 14.24 2.20 1.52
CA LYS A 56 14.15 1.99 2.98
C LYS A 56 12.86 2.58 3.57
N LYS A 57 12.46 3.78 3.13
CA LYS A 57 11.21 4.40 3.56
C LYS A 57 10.00 3.58 3.12
N PHE A 58 10.00 3.08 1.89
CA PHE A 58 8.95 2.23 1.38
C PHE A 58 8.79 0.94 2.19
N GLY A 59 9.90 0.25 2.48
CA GLY A 59 9.87 -0.94 3.34
C GLY A 59 9.28 -0.67 4.74
N LYS A 60 9.58 0.49 5.34
CA LYS A 60 8.96 0.91 6.62
C LYS A 60 7.46 1.14 6.50
N ILE A 61 7.00 1.79 5.43
CA ILE A 61 5.57 2.02 5.17
C ILE A 61 4.84 0.69 5.02
N ARG A 62 5.37 -0.22 4.18
CA ARG A 62 4.80 -1.57 4.00
C ARG A 62 4.73 -2.36 5.31
N LYS A 63 5.80 -2.31 6.12
CA LYS A 63 5.82 -2.91 7.46
C LYS A 63 4.80 -2.26 8.41
N ASN A 64 4.47 -0.99 8.25
CA ASN A 64 3.43 -0.36 9.07
C ASN A 64 2.04 -0.81 8.63
N ILE A 65 1.80 -0.82 7.32
CA ILE A 65 0.57 -1.35 6.71
C ILE A 65 0.34 -2.82 7.11
N SER A 66 1.37 -3.66 7.15
CA SER A 66 1.19 -5.07 7.51
C SER A 66 0.73 -5.30 8.96
N LYS A 67 0.84 -4.31 9.85
CA LYS A 67 0.39 -4.39 11.25
C LYS A 67 -1.11 -4.17 11.43
N HIS A 68 -1.80 -3.70 10.39
CA HIS A 68 -3.21 -3.35 10.47
C HIS A 68 -4.07 -4.33 9.68
N GLU A 69 -5.27 -4.58 10.20
CA GLU A 69 -6.35 -5.25 9.49
C GLU A 69 -6.93 -4.29 8.45
N TYR A 70 -7.11 -4.78 7.22
CA TYR A 70 -7.72 -4.02 6.14
C TYR A 70 -8.73 -4.91 5.43
N THR A 71 -9.84 -4.32 5.00
CA THR A 71 -10.82 -5.00 4.16
C THR A 71 -10.19 -5.42 2.82
N VAL A 72 -10.82 -6.38 2.13
CA VAL A 72 -10.37 -6.82 0.80
C VAL A 72 -10.29 -5.65 -0.19
N ALA A 73 -11.24 -4.70 -0.12
CA ALA A 73 -11.24 -3.51 -0.96
C ALA A 73 -10.05 -2.59 -0.66
N GLU A 74 -9.73 -2.36 0.62
CA GLU A 74 -8.58 -1.55 1.04
C GLU A 74 -7.26 -2.24 0.69
N ARG A 75 -7.12 -3.55 0.92
CA ARG A 75 -5.96 -4.34 0.50
C ARG A 75 -5.71 -4.25 -1.01
N THR A 76 -6.79 -4.29 -1.81
CA THR A 76 -6.69 -4.12 -3.26
C THR A 76 -6.18 -2.73 -3.64
N ARG A 77 -6.64 -1.67 -2.96
CA ARG A 77 -6.14 -0.30 -3.19
C ARG A 77 -4.68 -0.15 -2.78
N ILE A 78 -4.30 -0.70 -1.63
CA ILE A 78 -2.92 -0.74 -1.15
C ILE A 78 -2.02 -1.41 -2.18
N GLY A 79 -2.36 -2.62 -2.63
CA GLY A 79 -1.52 -3.37 -3.58
C GLY A 79 -1.34 -2.66 -4.91
N LYS A 80 -2.38 -2.00 -5.43
CA LYS A 80 -2.27 -1.17 -6.65
C LYS A 80 -1.29 0.00 -6.45
N LEU A 81 -1.34 0.64 -5.29
CA LEU A 81 -0.48 1.77 -4.97
C LEU A 81 0.97 1.34 -4.72
N GLU A 82 1.19 0.23 -4.01
CA GLU A 82 2.51 -0.39 -3.85
C GLU A 82 3.12 -0.75 -5.21
N GLY A 83 2.34 -1.36 -6.10
CA GLY A 83 2.80 -1.68 -7.46
C GLY A 83 3.19 -0.44 -8.27
N LYS A 84 2.40 0.65 -8.18
CA LYS A 84 2.75 1.94 -8.80
C LYS A 84 4.09 2.47 -8.27
N VAL A 85 4.27 2.51 -6.95
CA VAL A 85 5.50 2.98 -6.32
C VAL A 85 6.71 2.17 -6.79
N VAL A 86 6.62 0.84 -6.80
CA VAL A 86 7.69 -0.04 -7.28
C VAL A 86 8.04 0.23 -8.73
N LYS A 87 7.04 0.39 -9.60
CA LYS A 87 7.24 0.69 -11.01
C LYS A 87 7.94 2.04 -11.21
N ASP A 88 7.50 3.07 -10.49
CA ASP A 88 8.07 4.42 -10.60
C ASP A 88 9.51 4.45 -10.08
N MET A 89 9.80 3.75 -8.97
CA MET A 89 11.15 3.55 -8.46
C MET A 89 12.06 2.84 -9.47
N ALA A 90 11.61 1.72 -10.03
CA ALA A 90 12.38 0.96 -11.01
C ALA A 90 12.71 1.80 -12.24
N LYS A 91 11.76 2.62 -12.71
CA LYS A 91 11.98 3.54 -13.82
C LYS A 91 13.02 4.61 -13.47
N GLY A 92 12.83 5.30 -12.34
CA GLY A 92 13.74 6.38 -11.93
C GLY A 92 15.18 5.91 -11.69
N MET A 93 15.37 4.68 -11.19
CA MET A 93 16.70 4.11 -11.01
C MET A 93 17.35 3.63 -12.30
N LYS A 94 16.56 3.14 -13.26
CA LYS A 94 17.05 2.78 -14.60
C LYS A 94 17.55 4.01 -15.37
N ASP A 95 16.94 5.17 -15.16
CA ASP A 95 17.32 6.40 -15.85
C ASP A 95 18.59 7.06 -15.23
N GLY A 96 18.99 6.66 -14.00
CA GLY A 96 20.12 7.24 -13.24
C GLY A 96 21.40 6.39 -13.16
N VAL A 97 21.58 5.40 -14.04
CA VAL A 97 22.56 4.30 -13.88
C VAL A 97 24.00 4.74 -13.55
N THR A 98 24.41 4.44 -12.31
CA THR A 98 25.79 4.36 -11.82
C THR A 98 25.94 3.03 -11.04
N ASN A 99 27.17 2.48 -10.96
CA ASN A 99 27.45 1.16 -10.36
C ASN A 99 26.91 0.96 -8.92
N HIS A 100 26.59 2.03 -8.20
CA HIS A 100 25.96 1.99 -6.86
C HIS A 100 24.50 1.52 -6.86
N ILE A 101 23.82 1.46 -8.01
CA ILE A 101 22.39 1.15 -8.10
C ILE A 101 22.10 -0.36 -8.09
N LEU A 102 23.08 -1.23 -8.38
CA LEU A 102 22.87 -2.69 -8.41
C LEU A 102 22.31 -3.23 -7.08
N GLY A 103 22.84 -2.79 -5.94
CA GLY A 103 22.32 -3.20 -4.62
C GLY A 103 20.91 -2.69 -4.36
N ILE A 104 20.56 -1.50 -4.86
CA ILE A 104 19.23 -0.91 -4.71
C ILE A 104 18.21 -1.64 -5.61
N ALA A 105 18.63 -2.04 -6.81
CA ALA A 105 17.82 -2.82 -7.74
C ALA A 105 17.43 -4.18 -7.15
N SER A 106 18.37 -4.87 -6.48
CA SER A 106 18.07 -6.12 -5.78
C SER A 106 17.08 -5.94 -4.63
N GLU A 107 17.15 -4.84 -3.86
CA GLU A 107 16.17 -4.53 -2.81
C GLU A 107 14.76 -4.28 -3.41
N ILE A 108 14.67 -3.60 -4.55
CA ILE A 108 13.40 -3.42 -5.27
C ILE A 108 12.86 -4.75 -5.80
N GLN A 109 13.71 -5.59 -6.38
CA GLN A 109 13.32 -6.91 -6.88
C GLN A 109 12.73 -7.76 -5.75
N GLY A 110 13.37 -7.78 -4.58
CA GLY A 110 12.80 -8.48 -3.42
C GLY A 110 11.41 -7.97 -3.03
N ILE A 111 11.19 -6.65 -3.05
CA ILE A 111 9.86 -6.07 -2.80
C ILE A 111 8.86 -6.44 -3.91
N MET A 112 9.30 -6.46 -5.17
CA MET A 112 8.48 -6.84 -6.32
C MET A 112 8.03 -8.30 -6.24
N ASP A 113 8.94 -9.19 -5.82
CA ASP A 113 8.66 -10.62 -5.61
C ASP A 113 7.67 -10.85 -4.47
N GLU A 114 7.85 -10.13 -3.34
CA GLU A 114 6.90 -10.16 -2.21
C GLU A 114 5.48 -9.71 -2.61
N LEU A 115 5.37 -8.79 -3.57
CA LEU A 115 4.10 -8.30 -4.08
C LEU A 115 3.51 -9.17 -5.20
N GLY A 116 4.25 -10.18 -5.67
CA GLY A 116 3.82 -11.05 -6.77
C GLY A 116 3.93 -10.43 -8.16
N PHE A 117 4.69 -9.34 -8.32
CA PHE A 117 4.94 -8.68 -9.61
C PHE A 117 6.16 -9.22 -10.36
N GLY A 118 6.96 -10.10 -9.75
CA GLY A 118 8.22 -10.62 -10.29
C GLY A 118 8.14 -11.90 -11.16
N LYS A 119 6.94 -12.31 -11.59
CA LYS A 119 6.72 -13.47 -12.48
C LYS A 119 6.14 -13.06 -13.82
#